data_AF-A0A0X3WDM7-F1
#
_entry.id   AF-A0A0X3WDM7-F1
#
_cell.length_a   1.000
_cell.length_b   1.000
_cell.length_c   1.000
_cell.angle_alpha   90.00
_cell.angle_beta   90.00
_cell.angle_gamma   90.00
#
_symmetry.space_group_name_H-M   'P 1'
#
loop_
_entity.id
_entity.type
_entity.pdbx_description
1 polymer ?
#
loop_
_entity_poly.entity_id
_entity_poly.type
_entity_poly.pdbx_seq_one_letter_code
_entity_poly.pdbx_strand_id
1 'polypeptide(L)'
;MPPIRAFAPILARNGGGALVNMLALASWAGSPGFPGYAASKSAQWSLTDAPRTGLREQGTLVVAVHSGFVDTDLSSWADAPRITTVDVAERTVEALANDRWEVLADADADADADADAETRQAKAALSQPLHAETGR
;
A
#
# COMPACT_ATOMS: atom_id res chain seq x y z
N MET A 1 -3.39 2.00 21.52
CA MET A 1 -2.09 2.54 21.08
C MET A 1 -1.77 1.90 19.72
N PRO A 2 -1.44 2.67 18.67
CA PRO A 2 -1.13 2.08 17.36
C PRO A 2 0.15 1.24 17.42
N PRO A 3 0.23 0.08 16.72
CA PRO A 3 1.36 -0.85 16.79
C PRO A 3 2.73 -0.19 16.61
N ILE A 4 2.85 0.76 15.68
CA ILE A 4 4.07 1.52 15.42
C ILE A 4 4.67 2.11 16.71
N ARG A 5 3.84 2.70 17.59
CA ARG A 5 4.35 3.32 18.83
C ARG A 5 4.84 2.29 19.85
N ALA A 6 4.28 1.08 19.83
CA ALA A 6 4.69 0.01 20.74
C ALA A 6 6.03 -0.62 20.29
N PHE A 7 6.23 -0.79 18.97
CA PHE A 7 7.41 -1.46 18.43
C PHE A 7 8.59 -0.53 18.12
N ALA A 8 8.35 0.76 17.86
CA ALA A 8 9.41 1.70 17.50
C ALA A 8 10.59 1.75 18.50
N PRO A 9 10.37 1.80 19.83
CA PRO A 9 11.48 1.79 20.79
C PRO A 9 12.24 0.45 20.82
N ILE A 10 11.56 -0.66 20.52
CA ILE A 10 12.17 -1.99 20.48
C ILE A 10 13.11 -2.09 19.27
N LEU A 11 12.65 -1.65 18.10
CA LEU A 11 13.46 -1.62 16.88
C LEU A 11 14.68 -0.72 17.05
N ALA A 12 14.51 0.49 17.60
CA ALA A 12 15.61 1.41 17.88
C ALA A 12 16.71 0.78 18.75
N ARG A 13 16.32 0.07 19.83
CA ARG A 13 17.24 -0.62 20.73
C ARG A 13 18.00 -1.77 20.08
N ASN A 14 17.48 -2.34 18.99
CA ASN A 14 18.14 -3.40 18.22
C ASN A 14 18.94 -2.86 17.03
N GLY A 15 19.15 -1.54 16.94
CA GLY A 15 19.89 -0.90 15.85
C GLY A 15 19.06 -0.64 14.59
N GLY A 16 17.74 -0.78 14.67
CA GLY A 16 16.82 -0.57 13.56
C GLY A 16 15.98 -1.80 13.22
N GLY A 17 15.59 -1.89 11.95
CA GLY A 17 14.77 -2.98 11.42
C GLY A 17 13.75 -2.47 10.41
N ALA A 18 12.62 -3.17 10.27
CA ALA A 18 11.56 -2.75 9.36
C ALA A 18 10.16 -2.90 9.98
N LEU A 19 9.24 -2.04 9.55
CA LEU A 19 7.81 -2.12 9.79
C LEU A 19 7.11 -2.17 8.43
N VAL A 20 6.36 -3.24 8.16
CA VAL A 20 5.58 -3.39 6.93
C VAL A 20 4.11 -3.19 7.23
N ASN A 21 3.50 -2.20 6.59
CA ASN A 21 2.08 -1.90 6.70
C ASN A 21 1.36 -2.31 5.41
N MET A 22 0.46 -3.29 5.52
CA MET A 22 -0.43 -3.68 4.43
C MET A 22 -1.52 -2.62 4.24
N LEU A 23 -1.47 -1.91 3.13
CA LEU A 23 -2.42 -0.89 2.67
C LEU A 23 -3.23 -1.42 1.48
N ALA A 24 -3.90 -0.55 0.75
CA ALA A 24 -4.72 -0.91 -0.39
C ALA A 24 -4.75 0.23 -1.41
N LEU A 25 -5.17 -0.08 -2.64
CA LEU A 25 -5.65 0.91 -3.63
C LEU A 25 -6.65 1.89 -3.00
N ALA A 26 -7.51 1.35 -2.12
CA ALA A 26 -8.53 2.09 -1.40
C ALA A 26 -7.99 3.18 -0.44
N SER A 27 -6.67 3.23 -0.21
CA SER A 27 -6.02 4.34 0.49
C SER A 27 -6.14 5.67 -0.27
N TRP A 28 -6.29 5.61 -1.59
CA TRP A 28 -6.32 6.78 -2.48
C TRP A 28 -7.61 6.90 -3.28
N ALA A 29 -8.20 5.76 -3.67
CA ALA A 29 -9.43 5.71 -4.46
C ALA A 29 -10.59 5.18 -3.60
N GLY A 30 -11.56 6.06 -3.28
CA GLY A 30 -12.77 5.66 -2.57
C GLY A 30 -13.65 4.73 -3.43
N SER A 31 -14.41 3.84 -2.77
CA SER A 31 -15.39 2.97 -3.43
C SER A 31 -16.73 3.05 -2.69
N PRO A 32 -17.86 3.28 -3.40
CA PRO A 32 -19.19 3.21 -2.81
C PRO A 32 -19.52 1.85 -2.20
N GLY A 33 -18.87 0.77 -2.67
CA GLY A 33 -19.12 -0.59 -2.17
C GLY A 33 -18.54 -0.86 -0.77
N PHE A 34 -17.52 -0.08 -0.36
CA PHE A 34 -16.82 -0.30 0.91
C PHE A 34 -16.19 0.99 1.48
N PRO A 35 -16.99 2.05 1.71
CA PRO A 35 -16.49 3.37 2.10
C PRO A 35 -15.75 3.36 3.44
N GLY A 36 -16.20 2.55 4.41
CA GLY A 36 -15.53 2.40 5.69
C GLY A 36 -14.15 1.74 5.58
N TYR A 37 -14.00 0.76 4.68
CA TYR A 37 -12.71 0.13 4.41
C TYR A 37 -11.75 1.14 3.78
N ALA A 38 -12.18 1.89 2.76
CA ALA A 38 -11.39 2.93 2.12
C ALA A 38 -10.93 3.99 3.14
N ALA A 39 -11.85 4.53 3.95
CA ALA A 39 -11.52 5.49 5.00
C ALA A 39 -10.46 4.94 5.99
N SER A 40 -10.60 3.68 6.42
CA SER A 40 -9.64 3.03 7.32
C SER A 40 -8.25 2.90 6.68
N LYS A 41 -8.18 2.59 5.37
CA LYS A 41 -6.92 2.44 4.63
C LYS A 41 -6.27 3.79 4.31
N SER A 42 -7.03 4.85 4.12
CA SER A 42 -6.51 6.22 4.03
C SER A 42 -5.95 6.69 5.37
N ALA A 43 -6.63 6.41 6.48
CA ALA A 43 -6.11 6.70 7.82
C ALA A 43 -4.82 5.91 8.11
N GLN A 44 -4.77 4.63 7.75
CA GLN A 44 -3.56 3.81 7.88
C GLN A 44 -2.41 4.32 7.00
N TRP A 45 -2.70 4.82 5.80
CA TRP A 45 -1.69 5.48 4.95
C TRP A 45 -1.08 6.70 5.64
N SER A 46 -1.92 7.58 6.19
CA SER A 46 -1.43 8.74 6.97
C SER A 46 -0.59 8.32 8.19
N LEU A 47 -1.02 7.28 8.92
CA LEU A 47 -0.27 6.72 10.05
C LEU A 47 1.03 6.02 9.64
N THR A 48 1.17 5.65 8.37
CA THR A 48 2.39 5.03 7.82
C THR A 48 3.40 6.10 7.40
N ASP A 49 2.94 7.13 6.68
CA ASP A 49 3.83 8.18 6.17
C ASP A 49 4.28 9.16 7.27
N ALA A 50 3.38 9.56 8.18
CA ALA A 50 3.69 10.57 9.19
C ALA A 50 4.93 10.26 10.07
N PRO A 51 5.13 9.03 10.60
CA PRO A 51 6.31 8.71 11.40
C PRO A 51 7.51 8.20 10.58
N ARG A 52 7.37 7.98 9.26
CA ARG A 52 8.36 7.24 8.45
C ARG A 52 9.76 7.88 8.48
N THR A 53 9.85 9.19 8.32
CA THR A 53 11.13 9.92 8.31
C THR A 53 11.81 9.87 9.68
N GLY A 54 11.07 10.12 10.77
CA GLY A 54 11.61 10.03 12.13
C GLY A 54 12.03 8.60 12.51
N LEU A 55 11.30 7.59 12.05
CA LEU A 55 11.70 6.19 12.26
C LEU A 55 12.93 5.82 11.43
N ARG A 56 13.14 6.46 10.26
CA ARG A 56 14.34 6.25 9.45
C ARG A 56 15.61 6.74 10.13
N GLU A 57 15.53 7.80 10.92
CA GLU A 57 16.67 8.35 11.70
C GLU A 57 17.18 7.36 12.75
N GLN A 58 16.31 6.53 13.32
CA GLN A 58 16.67 5.44 14.23
C GLN A 58 16.91 4.09 13.52
N GLY A 59 17.14 4.10 12.20
CA GLY A 59 17.45 2.90 11.41
C GLY A 59 16.25 1.98 11.12
N THR A 60 15.01 2.45 11.29
CA THR A 60 13.81 1.66 10.99
C THR A 60 13.24 2.04 9.61
N LEU A 61 13.19 1.08 8.69
CA LEU A 61 12.50 1.22 7.41
C LEU A 61 10.99 1.02 7.62
N VAL A 62 10.18 1.99 7.19
CA VAL A 62 8.71 1.83 7.17
C VAL A 62 8.27 1.60 5.73
N VAL A 63 7.72 0.42 5.46
CA VAL A 63 7.27 0.00 4.14
C VAL A 63 5.75 0.02 4.06
N ALA A 64 5.23 0.69 3.04
CA ALA A 64 3.82 0.75 2.68
C ALA A 64 3.56 -0.18 1.49
N VAL A 65 2.72 -1.21 1.67
CA VAL A 65 2.36 -2.14 0.60
C VAL A 65 0.95 -1.86 0.12
N HIS A 66 0.80 -1.29 -1.07
CA HIS A 66 -0.49 -1.02 -1.69
C HIS A 66 -0.84 -2.13 -2.67
N SER A 67 -1.99 -2.77 -2.48
CA SER A 67 -2.50 -3.80 -3.38
C SER A 67 -3.93 -3.48 -3.84
N GLY A 68 -4.28 -3.97 -5.03
CA GLY A 68 -5.67 -4.21 -5.41
C GLY A 68 -6.25 -5.41 -4.66
N PHE A 69 -7.10 -6.19 -5.32
CA PHE A 69 -7.57 -7.46 -4.76
C PHE A 69 -6.44 -8.49 -4.73
N VAL A 70 -6.23 -9.12 -3.58
CA VAL A 70 -5.26 -10.21 -3.39
C VAL A 70 -6.04 -11.50 -3.17
N ASP A 71 -5.61 -12.61 -3.77
CA ASP A 71 -6.27 -13.91 -3.69
C ASP A 71 -6.27 -14.49 -2.25
N THR A 72 -7.28 -14.08 -1.50
CA THR A 72 -7.50 -14.37 -0.07
C THR A 72 -9.00 -14.39 0.21
N ASP A 73 -9.40 -14.96 1.34
CA ASP A 73 -10.83 -14.99 1.74
C ASP A 73 -11.46 -13.58 1.78
N LEU A 74 -10.67 -12.54 2.09
CA LEU A 74 -11.12 -11.14 2.17
C LEU A 74 -11.67 -10.61 0.83
N SER A 75 -11.17 -11.09 -0.30
CA SER A 75 -11.55 -10.65 -1.64
C SER A 75 -12.40 -11.69 -2.39
N SER A 76 -12.78 -12.79 -1.74
CA SER A 76 -13.49 -13.91 -2.36
C SER A 76 -14.81 -13.51 -3.03
N TRP A 77 -15.44 -12.43 -2.57
CA TRP A 77 -16.67 -11.84 -3.11
C TRP A 77 -16.47 -10.98 -4.35
N ALA A 78 -15.24 -10.55 -4.65
CA ALA A 78 -14.95 -9.65 -5.75
C ALA A 78 -14.83 -10.42 -7.06
N ASP A 79 -15.63 -10.05 -8.06
CA ASP A 79 -15.53 -10.52 -9.43
C ASP A 79 -14.59 -9.60 -10.23
N ALA A 80 -13.30 -9.71 -9.94
CA ALA A 80 -12.23 -8.89 -10.50
C ALA A 80 -10.91 -9.68 -10.50
N PRO A 81 -9.92 -9.31 -11.36
CA PRO A 81 -8.58 -9.87 -11.30
C PRO A 81 -7.98 -9.77 -9.89
N ARG A 82 -7.19 -10.77 -9.49
CA ARG A 82 -6.59 -10.85 -8.16
C ARG A 82 -5.10 -11.15 -8.28
N ILE A 83 -4.31 -10.43 -7.50
CA ILE A 83 -2.88 -10.63 -7.34
C ILE A 83 -2.67 -11.87 -6.45
N THR A 84 -1.70 -12.72 -6.77
CA THR A 84 -1.40 -13.88 -5.92
C THR A 84 -0.77 -13.43 -4.60
N THR A 85 -0.96 -14.21 -3.54
CA THR A 85 -0.30 -13.93 -2.25
C THR A 85 1.23 -14.04 -2.34
N VAL A 86 1.73 -14.89 -3.24
CA VAL A 86 3.16 -15.05 -3.52
C VAL A 86 3.74 -13.77 -4.12
N ASP A 87 3.10 -13.20 -5.13
CA ASP A 87 3.58 -11.97 -5.78
C ASP A 87 3.66 -10.80 -4.79
N VAL A 88 2.65 -10.66 -3.92
CA VAL A 88 2.64 -9.64 -2.86
C VAL A 88 3.82 -9.85 -1.90
N ALA A 89 4.07 -11.10 -1.49
CA ALA A 89 5.16 -11.44 -0.58
C ALA A 89 6.53 -11.19 -1.21
N GLU A 90 6.75 -11.66 -2.44
CA GLU A 90 8.02 -11.49 -3.17
C GLU A 90 8.36 -10.01 -3.34
N ARG A 91 7.41 -9.19 -3.79
CA ARG A 91 7.61 -7.74 -3.95
C ARG A 91 7.87 -7.02 -2.63
N THR A 92 7.23 -7.47 -1.56
CA THR A 92 7.46 -6.93 -0.21
C THR A 92 8.88 -7.24 0.26
N VAL A 93 9.32 -8.48 0.08
CA VAL A 93 10.69 -8.91 0.43
C VAL A 93 11.72 -8.18 -0.43
N GLU A 94 11.47 -8.04 -1.73
CA GLU A 94 12.34 -7.29 -2.64
C GLU A 94 12.46 -5.82 -2.22
N ALA A 95 11.36 -5.19 -1.81
CA ALA A 95 11.38 -3.82 -1.30
C ALA A 95 12.21 -3.68 -0.02
N LEU A 96 12.07 -4.63 0.92
CA LEU A 96 12.89 -4.69 2.12
C LEU A 96 14.38 -4.83 1.79
N ALA A 97 14.73 -5.69 0.82
CA ALA A 97 16.11 -5.91 0.40
C ALA A 97 16.74 -4.68 -0.29
N ASN A 98 15.92 -3.78 -0.83
CA ASN A 98 16.36 -2.61 -1.59
C ASN A 98 16.04 -1.27 -0.90
N ASP A 99 15.74 -1.28 0.41
CA ASP A 99 15.37 -0.09 1.18
C ASP A 99 14.22 0.75 0.58
N ARG A 100 13.31 0.10 -0.15
CA ARG A 100 12.16 0.76 -0.78
C ARG A 100 11.02 0.86 0.23
N TRP A 101 10.55 2.09 0.43
CA TRP A 101 9.52 2.39 1.43
C TRP A 101 8.08 2.27 0.89
N GLU A 102 7.89 2.21 -0.43
CA GLU A 102 6.58 2.07 -1.07
C GLU A 102 6.60 0.91 -2.06
N VAL A 103 5.59 0.05 -1.98
CA VAL A 103 5.37 -1.11 -2.85
C VAL A 103 3.99 -0.98 -3.49
N LEU A 104 3.97 -1.00 -4.82
CA LEU A 104 2.76 -1.06 -5.63
C LEU A 104 2.63 -2.48 -6.16
N ALA A 105 1.83 -3.28 -5.49
CA ALA A 105 1.76 -4.73 -5.64
C ALA A 105 0.81 -5.19 -6.75
N ASP A 106 0.71 -4.40 -7.82
CA ASP A 106 0.05 -4.74 -9.10
C ASP A 106 0.67 -5.99 -9.73
N ALA A 107 -0.03 -6.77 -10.57
CA ALA A 107 0.61 -7.88 -11.28
C ALA A 107 1.65 -7.37 -12.32
N ASP A 108 2.58 -8.24 -12.74
CA ASP A 108 3.54 -7.92 -13.80
C ASP A 108 2.90 -8.01 -15.19
N ALA A 109 3.35 -7.13 -16.08
CA ALA A 109 2.84 -6.86 -17.42
C ALA A 109 2.96 -8.01 -18.45
N ASP A 110 3.25 -9.24 -18.00
CA ASP A 110 3.40 -10.42 -18.86
C ASP A 110 2.11 -11.24 -19.01
N ALA A 111 1.03 -10.85 -18.32
CA ALA A 111 -0.34 -11.24 -18.66
C ALA A 111 -1.00 -10.07 -19.41
N ASP A 112 -1.61 -10.37 -20.57
CA ASP A 112 -2.20 -9.42 -21.51
C ASP A 112 -2.79 -8.15 -20.85
N ALA A 113 -2.23 -7.02 -21.30
CA ALA A 113 -2.32 -5.70 -20.71
C ALA A 113 -3.74 -5.09 -20.72
N ASP A 114 -4.20 -4.68 -19.53
CA ASP A 114 -4.80 -3.37 -19.22
C ASP A 114 -5.46 -3.33 -17.82
N ALA A 115 -5.68 -4.48 -17.19
CA ALA A 115 -6.39 -4.57 -15.89
C ALA A 115 -5.48 -4.57 -14.64
N ASP A 116 -4.17 -4.80 -14.77
CA ASP A 116 -3.34 -5.20 -13.63
C ASP A 116 -2.50 -4.07 -12.99
N ALA A 117 -2.53 -2.84 -13.53
CA ALA A 117 -1.74 -1.71 -13.03
C ALA A 117 -2.55 -0.70 -12.19
N GLU A 118 -3.63 -1.12 -11.55
CA GLU A 118 -4.56 -0.19 -10.87
C GLU A 118 -3.89 0.63 -9.77
N THR A 119 -2.97 0.07 -8.96
CA THR A 119 -2.32 0.83 -7.89
C THR A 119 -1.30 1.84 -8.43
N ARG A 120 -0.54 1.49 -9.47
CA ARG A 120 0.36 2.43 -10.17
C ARG A 120 -0.41 3.54 -10.87
N GLN A 121 -1.48 3.20 -11.58
CA GLN A 121 -2.32 4.18 -12.27
C GLN A 121 -3.00 5.13 -11.30
N ALA A 122 -3.62 4.61 -10.22
CA ALA A 122 -4.26 5.45 -9.22
C ALA A 122 -3.25 6.38 -8.53
N LYS A 123 -2.06 5.88 -8.19
CA LYS A 123 -0.98 6.70 -7.63
C LYS A 123 -0.55 7.81 -8.59
N ALA A 124 -0.38 7.50 -9.87
CA ALA A 124 -0.03 8.49 -10.89
C ALA A 124 -1.14 9.54 -11.07
N ALA A 125 -2.41 9.14 -11.00
CA ALA A 125 -3.57 10.02 -11.13
C ALA A 125 -3.69 11.04 -10.00
N LEU A 126 -3.19 10.75 -8.79
CA LEU A 126 -3.19 11.72 -7.67
C LEU A 126 -2.41 13.01 -7.98
N SER A 127 -1.48 12.96 -8.93
CA SER A 127 -0.68 14.11 -9.34
C SER A 127 -1.32 14.90 -10.49
N GLN A 128 -2.40 14.38 -11.06
CA GLN A 128 -3.13 15.03 -12.14
C GLN A 128 -4.10 16.07 -11.59
N PRO A 129 -4.47 17.09 -12.38
CA PRO A 129 -5.53 18.02 -12.00
C PRO A 129 -6.82 17.28 -11.66
N LEU A 130 -7.51 17.69 -10.61
CA LEU A 130 -8.88 17.28 -10.28
C LEU A 130 -9.81 17.80 -11.40
N HIS A 131 -9.91 17.07 -12.51
CA HIS A 131 -10.66 17.33 -13.75
C HIS A 131 -10.91 18.81 -14.16
N ALA A 132 -10.50 19.18 -15.37
CA ALA A 132 -11.22 20.24 -16.09
C ALA A 132 -12.69 19.77 -16.23
N GLU A 133 -13.62 20.45 -15.56
CA GLU A 133 -15.05 20.19 -15.65
C GLU A 133 -15.45 20.18 -17.14
N THR A 134 -15.70 18.99 -17.69
CA THR A 134 -16.40 18.89 -18.97
C THR A 134 -17.88 18.84 -18.62
N GLY A 135 -18.54 19.98 -18.74
CA GLY A 135 -19.93 20.13 -18.38
C GLY A 135 -20.84 19.12 -19.07
N ARG A 136 -21.85 18.67 -18.32
CA ARG A 136 -23.22 18.43 -18.75
C ARG A 136 -24.14 18.44 -17.54
#